data_AF-A0AAD6AHS2-F1
#
_entry.id   AF-A0AAD6AHS2-F1
#
_cell.length_a   1.000
_cell.length_b   1.000
_cell.length_c   1.000
_cell.angle_alpha   90.00
_cell.angle_beta   90.00
_cell.angle_gamma   90.00
#
_symmetry.space_group_name_H-M   'P 1'
#
loop_
_entity.id
_entity.type
_entity.pdbx_description
1 polymer ?
#
loop_
_entity_poly.entity_id
_entity_poly.type
_entity_poly.pdbx_seq_one_letter_code
_entity_poly.pdbx_strand_id
1 'polypeptide(L)'
;MQSQEQPLALTAATSLYSTNGKEEEVNTDAESMEEEVEFNWEEYMEETGANAAPHTTFKHVEVSLQSSFQPGMKLEVANKSSPDSYWVATIITTCGQLLLLRFSGYGDDRKADFWCDVMTAELHPVGWCTQNNKTLMPPEGSELHASSFSSSSFTSTGSDLTSQLPCPLLHVTPLQL
;
A
#
# COMPACT_ATOMS: atom_id res chain seq x y z
N MET A 1 41.44 -16.10 11.04
CA MET A 1 40.56 -15.00 10.61
C MET A 1 39.35 -15.06 11.52
N GLN A 2 39.33 -14.21 12.55
CA GLN A 2 38.22 -14.15 13.51
C GLN A 2 37.09 -13.35 12.87
N SER A 3 35.91 -13.95 12.77
CA SER A 3 34.67 -13.25 12.45
C SER A 3 34.14 -12.63 13.74
N GLN A 4 34.10 -11.31 13.81
CA GLN A 4 33.37 -10.59 14.84
C GLN A 4 31.98 -10.27 14.30
N GLU A 5 30.97 -10.82 14.94
CA GLU A 5 29.57 -10.41 14.78
C GLU A 5 29.30 -9.29 15.80
N GLN A 6 28.93 -8.10 15.34
CA GLN A 6 28.40 -7.03 16.20
C GLN A 6 26.88 -6.98 16.05
N PRO A 7 26.09 -6.90 17.14
CA PRO A 7 24.65 -6.79 17.04
C PRO A 7 24.22 -5.33 16.83
N LEU A 8 23.45 -5.07 15.77
CA LEU A 8 22.74 -3.81 15.58
C LEU A 8 21.44 -3.85 16.39
N ALA A 9 21.36 -3.04 17.45
CA ALA A 9 20.12 -2.79 18.17
C ALA A 9 19.34 -1.68 17.45
N LEU A 10 18.22 -2.03 16.82
CA LEU A 10 17.25 -1.05 16.29
C LEU A 10 16.17 -0.82 17.35
N THR A 11 16.16 0.36 17.97
CA THR A 11 15.09 0.77 18.90
C THR A 11 14.04 1.56 18.14
N ALA A 12 12.77 1.27 18.38
CA ALA A 12 11.63 1.74 17.62
C ALA A 12 11.24 3.20 17.96
N ALA A 13 10.92 4.00 16.94
CA ALA A 13 10.27 5.29 17.10
C ALA A 13 8.77 5.19 16.72
N THR A 14 7.90 5.52 17.67
CA THR A 14 6.45 5.68 17.46
C THR A 14 6.17 7.12 17.06
N SER A 15 5.64 7.36 15.85
CA SER A 15 5.20 8.68 15.40
C SER A 15 3.87 9.07 16.03
N LEU A 16 3.83 10.21 16.72
CA LEU A 16 2.60 10.98 16.96
C LEU A 16 2.82 12.40 16.43
N TYR A 17 2.01 12.78 15.44
CA TYR A 17 1.90 14.17 15.00
C TYR A 17 0.80 14.85 15.82
N SER A 18 1.01 16.10 16.22
CA SER A 18 -0.07 17.08 16.38
C SER A 18 0.46 18.50 16.30
N THR A 19 -0.40 19.35 15.74
CA THR A 19 -0.19 20.67 15.15
C THR A 19 -0.16 21.81 16.18
N ASN A 20 0.71 22.81 15.96
CA ASN A 20 0.95 23.97 16.84
C ASN A 20 0.00 25.17 16.65
N GLY A 21 -0.15 25.94 17.73
CA GLY A 21 -0.54 27.37 17.83
C GLY A 21 -1.02 27.67 19.26
N LYS A 22 -0.58 28.66 20.04
CA LYS A 22 0.05 29.98 19.82
C LYS A 22 0.68 30.49 21.14
N GLU A 23 1.80 31.21 20.99
CA GLU A 23 2.26 32.44 21.72
C GLU A 23 2.79 32.40 23.18
N GLU A 24 4.03 32.94 23.30
CA GLU A 24 4.80 33.58 24.40
C GLU A 24 4.86 32.99 25.83
N GLU A 25 6.07 32.66 26.31
CA GLU A 25 6.85 33.44 27.30
C GLU A 25 8.24 32.78 27.57
N VAL A 26 9.25 33.59 27.86
CA VAL A 26 10.65 33.20 28.13
C VAL A 26 10.79 32.52 29.48
N ASN A 27 11.37 31.31 29.52
CA ASN A 27 12.08 30.80 30.69
C ASN A 27 13.28 29.95 30.25
N THR A 28 14.44 30.28 30.82
CA THR A 28 15.68 29.49 30.80
C THR A 28 15.44 28.12 31.41
N ASP A 29 15.64 27.08 30.62
CA ASP A 29 16.21 25.82 31.10
C ASP A 29 17.03 25.21 29.98
N ALA A 30 18.22 24.71 30.33
CA ALA A 30 19.13 24.04 29.42
C ALA A 30 18.56 22.64 29.13
N GLU A 31 17.55 22.59 28.27
CA GLU A 31 17.00 21.35 27.77
C GLU A 31 17.90 20.88 26.63
N SER A 32 18.50 19.71 26.84
CA SER A 32 19.28 18.96 25.86
C SER A 32 18.43 18.73 24.62
N MET A 33 18.49 19.66 23.68
CA MET A 33 17.88 19.53 22.37
C MET A 33 18.68 18.46 21.64
N GLU A 34 18.20 17.21 21.71
CA GLU A 34 18.59 16.19 20.75
C GLU A 34 18.07 16.70 19.40
N GLU A 35 18.90 17.45 18.68
CA GLU A 35 18.64 17.76 17.28
C GLU A 35 18.49 16.42 16.56
N GLU A 36 17.27 16.13 16.10
CA GLU A 36 16.99 15.06 15.16
C GLU A 36 17.77 15.37 13.88
N VAL A 37 19.02 14.89 13.82
CA VAL A 37 19.88 15.09 12.66
C VAL A 37 19.24 14.33 11.50
N GLU A 38 18.77 15.07 10.49
CA GLU A 38 18.23 14.49 9.27
C GLU A 38 19.28 13.58 8.62
N PHE A 39 18.89 12.33 8.33
CA PHE A 39 19.82 11.36 7.78
C PHE A 39 20.24 11.73 6.35
N ASN A 40 21.53 11.96 6.14
CA ASN A 40 22.09 12.29 4.83
C ASN A 40 22.60 11.04 4.11
N TRP A 41 21.89 10.63 3.06
CA TRP A 41 22.28 9.47 2.23
C TRP A 41 23.66 9.63 1.56
N GLU A 42 24.06 10.85 1.21
CA GLU A 42 25.33 11.13 0.54
C GLU A 42 26.51 10.93 1.50
N GLU A 43 26.41 11.48 2.72
CA GLU A 43 27.39 11.26 3.78
C GLU A 43 27.53 9.77 4.14
N TYR A 44 26.41 9.06 4.28
CA TYR A 44 26.42 7.62 4.55
C TYR A 44 27.13 6.82 3.45
N MET A 45 26.88 7.14 2.17
CA MET A 45 27.53 6.45 1.06
C MET A 45 29.04 6.74 1.01
N GLU A 46 29.45 7.98 1.31
CA GLU A 46 30.87 8.34 1.43
C GLU A 46 31.56 7.61 2.58
N GLU A 47 30.96 7.58 3.77
CA GLU A 47 31.52 6.93 4.96
C GLU A 47 31.64 5.42 4.79
N THR A 48 30.63 4.79 4.20
CA THR A 48 30.58 3.33 4.02
C THR A 48 31.27 2.85 2.74
N GLY A 49 31.59 3.76 1.81
CA GLY A 49 32.05 3.41 0.46
C GLY A 49 30.99 2.66 -0.37
N ALA A 50 29.71 2.77 0.00
CA ALA A 50 28.61 2.15 -0.71
C ALA A 50 28.31 2.88 -2.03
N ASN A 51 27.73 2.16 -2.99
CA ASN A 51 27.24 2.75 -4.23
C ASN A 51 25.73 2.57 -4.33
N ALA A 52 25.03 3.64 -4.71
CA ALA A 52 23.60 3.58 -4.99
C ALA A 52 23.33 2.60 -6.14
N ALA A 53 22.29 1.77 -6.00
CA ALA A 53 21.81 0.97 -7.10
C ALA A 53 21.33 1.90 -8.24
N PRO A 54 21.76 1.70 -9.50
CA PRO A 54 21.30 2.51 -10.62
C PRO A 54 19.76 2.51 -10.71
N HIS A 55 19.14 3.65 -11.05
CA HIS A 55 17.68 3.75 -11.18
C HIS A 55 17.09 2.72 -12.16
N THR A 56 17.83 2.35 -13.21
CA THR A 56 17.47 1.31 -14.20
C THR A 56 17.37 -0.10 -13.61
N THR A 57 17.87 -0.31 -12.39
CA THR A 57 17.78 -1.59 -11.67
C THR A 57 16.34 -1.87 -11.25
N PHE A 58 15.56 -0.82 -10.98
CA PHE A 58 14.20 -0.92 -10.45
C PHE A 58 13.14 -0.70 -11.52
N LYS A 59 13.03 -1.63 -12.48
CA LYS A 59 12.06 -1.56 -13.58
C LYS A 59 10.60 -1.36 -13.13
N HIS A 60 10.25 -1.84 -11.94
CA HIS A 60 8.91 -1.68 -11.38
C HIS A 60 8.55 -0.22 -11.04
N VAL A 61 9.56 0.64 -10.81
CA VAL A 61 9.35 2.06 -10.54
C VAL A 61 8.78 2.76 -11.78
N GLU A 62 9.31 2.46 -12.96
CA GLU A 62 8.77 3.00 -14.22
C GLU A 62 7.34 2.52 -14.49
N VAL A 63 7.06 1.23 -14.22
CA VAL A 63 5.71 0.66 -14.37
C VAL A 63 4.73 1.31 -13.38
N SER A 64 5.18 1.63 -12.17
CA SER A 64 4.32 2.29 -11.18
C SER A 64 3.92 3.70 -11.55
N LEU A 65 4.78 4.44 -12.26
CA LEU A 65 4.45 5.77 -12.78
C LEU A 65 3.38 5.73 -13.88
N GLN A 66 3.16 4.56 -14.48
CA GLN A 66 2.13 4.33 -15.49
C GLN A 66 0.80 3.85 -14.89
N SER A 67 0.76 3.55 -13.60
CA SER A 67 -0.45 3.11 -12.91
C SER A 67 -1.49 4.23 -12.84
N SER A 68 -2.70 3.98 -13.34
CA SER A 68 -3.83 4.91 -13.26
C SER A 68 -4.56 4.88 -11.91
N PHE A 69 -4.10 4.06 -10.96
CA PHE A 69 -4.74 3.95 -9.65
C PHE A 69 -4.61 5.25 -8.86
N GLN A 70 -5.68 5.66 -8.19
CA GLN A 70 -5.72 6.87 -7.37
C GLN A 70 -6.35 6.55 -6.00
N PRO A 71 -5.89 7.22 -4.92
CA PRO A 71 -6.60 7.20 -3.65
C PRO A 71 -8.10 7.52 -3.81
N GLY A 72 -8.94 6.78 -3.10
CA GLY A 72 -10.40 6.88 -3.16
C GLY A 72 -11.07 5.99 -4.20
N MET A 73 -10.32 5.43 -5.17
CA MET A 73 -10.88 4.43 -6.09
C MET A 73 -11.29 3.16 -5.35
N LYS A 74 -12.26 2.44 -5.92
CA LYS A 74 -12.75 1.16 -5.39
C LYS A 74 -12.56 0.05 -6.40
N LEU A 75 -12.26 -1.14 -5.90
CA LEU A 75 -11.97 -2.34 -6.69
C LEU A 75 -12.44 -3.60 -5.96
N GLU A 76 -12.63 -4.67 -6.72
CA GLU A 76 -12.89 -6.02 -6.22
C GLU A 76 -11.56 -6.77 -6.09
N VAL A 77 -11.30 -7.33 -4.91
CA VAL A 77 -10.04 -8.00 -4.54
C VAL A 77 -10.35 -9.45 -4.18
N ALA A 78 -9.57 -10.40 -4.71
CA ALA A 78 -9.74 -11.81 -4.38
C ALA A 78 -9.51 -12.11 -2.88
N ASN A 79 -10.36 -12.96 -2.30
CA ASN A 79 -10.18 -13.47 -0.94
C ASN A 79 -9.13 -14.59 -0.94
N LYS A 80 -8.12 -14.47 -0.08
CA LYS A 80 -7.03 -15.46 0.02
C LYS A 80 -7.51 -16.85 0.49
N SER A 81 -8.54 -16.91 1.33
CA SER A 81 -9.04 -18.13 1.96
C SER A 81 -10.21 -18.80 1.22
N SER A 82 -10.82 -18.12 0.25
CA SER A 82 -12.01 -18.60 -0.45
C SER A 82 -11.86 -18.39 -1.96
N PRO A 83 -11.49 -19.44 -2.71
CA PRO A 83 -11.39 -19.39 -4.16
C PRO A 83 -12.70 -18.88 -4.79
N ASP A 84 -12.61 -18.14 -5.89
CA ASP A 84 -13.75 -17.56 -6.61
C ASP A 84 -14.60 -16.54 -5.84
N SER A 85 -14.12 -16.10 -4.67
CA SER A 85 -14.77 -15.04 -3.91
C SER A 85 -13.89 -13.80 -3.82
N TYR A 86 -14.55 -12.64 -3.87
CA TYR A 86 -13.91 -11.34 -3.88
C TYR A 86 -14.62 -10.40 -2.92
N TRP A 87 -13.94 -9.35 -2.49
CA TRP A 87 -14.56 -8.27 -1.73
C TRP A 87 -14.12 -6.90 -2.18
N VAL A 88 -14.99 -5.91 -1.95
CA VAL A 88 -14.71 -4.54 -2.37
C VAL A 88 -13.71 -3.89 -1.41
N ALA A 89 -12.64 -3.33 -1.93
CA ALA A 89 -11.69 -2.51 -1.20
C ALA A 89 -11.59 -1.10 -1.78
N THR A 90 -11.23 -0.13 -0.95
CA THR A 90 -10.91 1.24 -1.34
C THR A 90 -9.41 1.45 -1.30
N ILE A 91 -8.85 2.14 -2.30
CA ILE A 91 -7.45 2.56 -2.33
C ILE A 91 -7.28 3.70 -1.34
N ILE A 92 -6.49 3.47 -0.29
CA ILE A 92 -6.14 4.50 0.70
C ILE A 92 -4.97 5.32 0.17
N THR A 93 -3.92 4.66 -0.31
CA THR A 93 -2.69 5.29 -0.82
C THR A 93 -2.05 4.42 -1.91
N THR A 94 -1.33 5.05 -2.82
CA THR A 94 -0.50 4.41 -3.85
C THR A 94 0.97 4.60 -3.51
N CYS A 95 1.77 3.53 -3.56
CA CYS A 95 3.23 3.60 -3.39
C CYS A 95 3.90 2.69 -4.41
N GLY A 96 4.32 3.26 -5.53
CA GLY A 96 4.87 2.47 -6.61
C GLY A 96 3.87 1.41 -7.11
N GLN A 97 4.28 0.14 -7.16
CA GLN A 97 3.43 -1.00 -7.51
C GLN A 97 2.51 -1.46 -6.37
N LEU A 98 2.68 -0.92 -5.17
CA LEU A 98 1.92 -1.30 -3.98
C LEU A 98 0.75 -0.36 -3.77
N LEU A 99 -0.41 -0.93 -3.46
CA LEU A 99 -1.60 -0.23 -3.02
C LEU A 99 -1.82 -0.50 -1.54
N LEU A 100 -2.05 0.56 -0.77
CA LEU A 100 -2.62 0.43 0.56
C LEU A 100 -4.13 0.38 0.42
N LEU A 101 -4.74 -0.74 0.80
CA LEU A 101 -6.16 -1.01 0.60
C LEU A 101 -6.86 -1.16 1.95
N ARG A 102 -8.14 -0.75 1.99
CA ARG A 102 -9.07 -1.05 3.09
C ARG A 102 -10.31 -1.74 2.55
N PHE A 103 -10.69 -2.87 3.14
CA PHE A 103 -11.94 -3.53 2.79
C PHE A 103 -13.16 -2.67 3.18
N SER A 104 -14.19 -2.73 2.33
CA SER A 104 -15.45 -2.05 2.58
C SER A 104 -16.10 -2.60 3.85
N GLY A 105 -16.61 -1.69 4.69
CA GLY A 105 -17.23 -2.02 5.98
C GLY A 105 -16.34 -1.72 7.20
N TYR A 106 -15.03 -1.52 7.00
CA TYR A 106 -14.11 -1.15 8.09
C TYR A 106 -14.09 0.35 8.42
N GLY A 107 -14.86 1.17 7.69
CA GLY A 107 -14.95 2.62 7.93
C GLY A 107 -13.58 3.30 7.92
N ASP A 108 -13.29 4.05 8.99
CA ASP A 108 -12.03 4.79 9.17
C ASP A 108 -10.94 4.01 9.95
N ASP A 109 -11.14 2.72 10.21
CA ASP A 109 -10.19 1.91 10.98
C ASP A 109 -8.90 1.59 10.19
N ARG A 110 -7.87 2.41 10.43
CA ARG A 110 -6.53 2.24 9.84
C ARG A 110 -5.83 0.94 10.21
N LYS A 111 -6.27 0.24 11.27
CA LYS A 111 -5.67 -1.06 11.65
C LYS A 111 -6.07 -2.17 10.68
N ALA A 112 -7.13 -1.96 9.89
CA ALA A 112 -7.60 -2.89 8.88
C ALA A 112 -6.95 -2.68 7.49
N ASP A 113 -6.05 -1.69 7.36
CA ASP A 113 -5.37 -1.41 6.11
C ASP A 113 -4.32 -2.49 5.82
N PHE A 114 -4.20 -2.89 4.56
CA PHE A 114 -3.21 -3.86 4.13
C PHE A 114 -2.57 -3.46 2.81
N TRP A 115 -1.28 -3.80 2.67
CA TRP A 115 -0.56 -3.61 1.43
C TRP A 115 -0.87 -4.73 0.43
N CYS A 116 -1.03 -4.34 -0.82
CA CYS A 116 -1.37 -5.23 -1.92
C CYS A 116 -0.49 -4.89 -3.13
N ASP A 117 0.15 -5.91 -3.70
CA ASP A 117 0.97 -5.75 -4.90
C ASP A 117 0.11 -5.98 -6.15
N VAL A 118 0.00 -4.95 -6.98
CA VAL A 118 -0.82 -4.96 -8.20
C VAL A 118 -0.39 -6.06 -9.19
N MET A 119 0.88 -6.46 -9.17
CA MET A 119 1.40 -7.44 -10.13
C MET A 119 1.06 -8.89 -9.75
N THR A 120 0.79 -9.15 -8.47
CA THR A 120 0.56 -10.51 -7.95
C THR A 120 -0.87 -10.71 -7.46
N ALA A 121 -1.57 -9.63 -7.11
CA ALA A 121 -2.95 -9.70 -6.65
C ALA A 121 -3.93 -9.72 -7.82
N GLU A 122 -5.04 -10.44 -7.63
CA GLU A 122 -6.18 -10.39 -8.54
C GLU A 122 -7.08 -9.21 -8.16
N LEU A 123 -6.91 -8.11 -8.90
CA LEU A 123 -7.64 -6.86 -8.72
C LEU A 123 -8.52 -6.60 -9.94
N HIS A 124 -9.79 -6.28 -9.70
CA HIS A 124 -10.77 -6.06 -10.76
C HIS A 124 -11.58 -4.78 -10.53
N PRO A 125 -12.09 -4.14 -11.60
CA PRO A 125 -13.02 -3.04 -11.45
C PRO A 125 -14.31 -3.52 -10.76
N VAL A 126 -14.98 -2.61 -10.05
CA VAL A 126 -16.27 -2.93 -9.44
C VAL A 126 -17.29 -3.38 -10.49
N GLY A 127 -18.01 -4.47 -10.20
CA GLY A 127 -18.96 -5.12 -11.09
C GLY A 127 -18.39 -6.32 -11.85
N TRP A 128 -17.09 -6.60 -11.75
CA TRP A 128 -16.46 -7.72 -12.45
C TRP A 128 -16.97 -9.08 -11.96
N CYS A 129 -17.20 -9.26 -10.66
CA CYS A 129 -17.74 -10.50 -10.11
C CYS A 129 -19.10 -10.84 -10.71
N THR A 130 -19.99 -9.85 -10.84
CA THR A 130 -21.31 -10.03 -11.47
C THR A 130 -21.18 -10.47 -12.93
N GLN A 131 -20.24 -9.90 -13.66
CA GLN A 131 -20.01 -10.23 -15.08
C GLN A 131 -19.39 -11.62 -15.28
N ASN A 132 -18.55 -12.06 -14.34
CA ASN A 132 -17.78 -13.31 -14.44
C ASN A 132 -18.34 -14.45 -13.59
N ASN A 133 -19.58 -14.30 -13.09
CA ASN A 133 -20.26 -15.28 -12.25
C ASN A 133 -19.43 -15.70 -11.02
N LYS A 134 -18.75 -14.73 -10.40
CA LYS A 134 -17.99 -14.86 -9.15
C LYS A 134 -18.80 -14.32 -7.97
N THR A 135 -18.39 -14.68 -6.77
CA THR A 135 -19.13 -14.32 -5.56
C THR A 135 -18.51 -13.12 -4.86
N LEU A 136 -19.31 -12.11 -4.56
CA LEU A 136 -18.87 -10.97 -3.78
C LEU A 136 -19.20 -11.23 -2.30
N MET A 137 -18.19 -11.62 -1.50
CA MET A 137 -18.34 -11.93 -0.08
C MET A 137 -17.21 -11.35 0.77
N PRO A 138 -17.50 -10.87 1.98
CA PRO A 138 -16.48 -10.38 2.89
C PRO A 138 -15.51 -11.51 3.28
N PRO A 139 -14.22 -11.20 3.53
CA PRO A 139 -13.25 -12.19 4.01
C PRO A 139 -13.69 -12.85 5.33
N GLU A 140 -13.33 -14.12 5.52
CA GLU A 140 -13.60 -14.85 6.76
C GLU A 140 -12.95 -14.16 7.97
N GLY A 141 -13.66 -14.11 9.10
CA GLY A 141 -13.19 -13.47 10.32
C GLY A 141 -13.31 -11.94 10.34
N SER A 142 -13.82 -11.34 9.26
CA SER A 142 -14.23 -9.93 9.30
C SER A 142 -15.56 -9.82 10.05
N GLU A 143 -15.62 -9.06 11.15
CA GLU A 143 -16.87 -8.74 11.88
C GLU A 143 -17.74 -7.75 11.10
N LEU A 144 -17.78 -7.90 9.79
CA LEU A 144 -18.53 -7.05 8.88
C LEU A 144 -19.93 -7.61 8.76
N HIS A 145 -20.91 -6.86 9.25
CA HIS A 145 -22.29 -7.16 8.96
C HIS A 145 -22.53 -6.83 7.47
N ALA A 146 -22.54 -7.86 6.62
CA ALA A 146 -22.80 -7.76 5.17
C ALA A 146 -24.08 -6.95 4.84
N SER A 147 -24.98 -6.76 5.82
CA SER A 147 -26.20 -5.98 5.71
C SER A 147 -26.01 -4.48 5.41
N SER A 148 -24.81 -3.91 5.59
CA SER A 148 -24.54 -2.51 5.22
C SER A 148 -24.00 -2.38 3.78
N PHE A 149 -23.63 -3.50 3.16
CA PHE A 149 -23.12 -3.50 1.79
C PHE A 149 -24.28 -3.45 0.80
N SER A 150 -24.56 -2.27 0.26
CA SER A 150 -25.43 -2.11 -0.90
C SER A 150 -24.58 -2.01 -2.16
N SER A 151 -24.70 -3.00 -3.05
CA SER A 151 -24.10 -2.98 -4.38
C SER A 151 -24.59 -1.81 -5.24
N SER A 152 -25.74 -1.19 -4.90
CA SER A 152 -26.27 0.01 -5.55
C SER A 152 -25.44 1.27 -5.32
N SER A 153 -24.62 1.29 -4.25
CA SER A 153 -23.80 2.45 -3.85
C SER A 153 -22.57 2.68 -4.73
N PHE A 154 -22.33 1.81 -5.71
CA PHE A 154 -21.16 1.88 -6.60
C PHE A 154 -21.52 2.21 -8.04
N THR A 155 -22.72 2.75 -8.29
CA THR A 155 -23.07 3.26 -9.62
C THR A 155 -22.10 4.39 -9.99
N SER A 156 -21.25 4.07 -10.96
CA SER A 156 -20.14 4.86 -11.46
C SER A 156 -20.51 6.31 -11.76
N THR A 157 -19.96 7.26 -10.99
CA THR A 157 -19.64 8.58 -11.56
C THR A 157 -18.30 8.47 -12.27
N GLY A 158 -18.37 8.05 -13.54
CA GLY A 158 -17.49 8.49 -14.62
C GLY A 158 -15.99 8.48 -14.38
N SER A 159 -15.37 7.32 -14.43
CA SER A 159 -14.14 7.09 -15.19
C SER A 159 -13.99 5.59 -15.38
N ASP A 160 -14.24 5.14 -16.60
CA ASP A 160 -14.24 3.75 -17.00
C ASP A 160 -12.86 3.10 -16.73
N LEU A 161 -12.77 2.30 -15.67
CA LEU A 161 -11.53 1.61 -15.29
C LEU A 161 -11.24 0.42 -16.24
N THR A 162 -12.18 0.03 -17.12
CA THR A 162 -11.97 -1.06 -18.08
C THR A 162 -10.89 -0.73 -19.11
N SER A 163 -10.56 0.56 -19.27
CA SER A 163 -9.59 1.06 -20.24
C SER A 163 -8.24 1.44 -19.63
N GLN A 164 -8.08 1.36 -18.30
CA GLN A 164 -6.93 1.95 -17.60
C GLN A 164 -6.11 0.98 -16.75
N LEU A 165 -6.54 -0.28 -16.58
CA LEU A 165 -5.68 -1.30 -16.00
C LEU A 165 -4.69 -1.77 -17.07
N PRO A 166 -3.35 -1.65 -16.87
CA PRO A 166 -2.40 -2.29 -17.76
C PRO A 166 -2.64 -3.80 -17.68
N CYS A 167 -2.99 -4.42 -18.80
CA CYS A 167 -3.21 -5.86 -18.89
C CYS A 167 -1.97 -6.61 -18.35
N PRO A 168 -2.10 -7.53 -17.38
CA PRO A 168 -1.11 -8.56 -17.18
C PRO A 168 -1.76 -9.88 -17.59
N LEU A 169 -1.86 -10.11 -18.89
CA LEU A 169 -2.07 -11.45 -19.44
C LEU A 169 -1.05 -11.70 -20.55
N LEU A 170 0.21 -11.41 -20.23
CA LEU A 170 1.28 -12.22 -20.79
C LEU A 170 1.12 -13.60 -20.17
N HIS A 171 0.51 -14.46 -20.98
CA HIS A 171 0.57 -15.90 -20.83
C HIS A 171 2.00 -16.28 -20.41
N VAL A 172 2.13 -16.83 -19.20
CA VAL A 172 3.27 -17.68 -18.89
C VAL A 172 3.17 -18.85 -19.85
N THR A 173 3.87 -18.79 -20.97
CA THR A 173 4.13 -19.99 -21.77
C THR A 173 4.95 -20.91 -20.88
N PRO A 174 4.53 -22.17 -20.67
CA PRO A 174 5.34 -23.11 -19.91
C PRO A 174 6.69 -23.29 -20.60
N LEU A 175 7.77 -23.26 -19.82
CA LEU A 175 9.04 -23.85 -20.22
C LEU A 175 8.76 -25.28 -20.69
N GLN A 176 8.89 -25.55 -21.99
CA GLN A 176 9.23 -26.90 -22.41
C GLN A 176 10.75 -27.05 -22.27
N LEU A 177 11.12 -28.05 -21.48
CA LEU A 177 12.45 -28.65 -21.40
C LEU A 177 12.92 -29.15 -22.78
#